data_AF-A0AAV6C0E2-F1
#
_entry.id   AF-A0AAV6C0E2-F1
#
_cell.length_a   1.000
_cell.length_b   1.000
_cell.length_c   1.000
_cell.angle_alpha   90.00
_cell.angle_beta   90.00
_cell.angle_gamma   90.00
#
_symmetry.space_group_name_H-M   'P 1'
#
loop_
_entity.id
_entity.type
_entity.pdbx_description
1 polymer ?
#
loop_
_entity_poly.entity_id
_entity_poly.type
_entity_poly.pdbx_seq_one_letter_code
_entity_poly.pdbx_strand_id
1 'polypeptide(L)'
;MASYSAFLGRRVEVHYRAGDIVLPATGKLVADSGRSIFLEERFSQQGHTKQFRWEIPYQCIVRIDEKPAEAEKPGAAAPTGTSKGTPKSAAKAGAEPQLVPVRNRPKEA
;
A
#
# COMPACT_ATOMS: atom_id res chain seq x y z
N MET A 1 27.56 8.25 -5.93
CA MET A 1 27.26 8.63 -4.53
C MET A 1 25.93 7.98 -4.17
N ALA A 2 25.91 7.18 -3.10
CA ALA A 2 24.71 6.52 -2.61
C ALA A 2 23.97 7.50 -1.69
N SER A 3 22.94 8.19 -2.20
CA SER A 3 22.28 9.29 -1.50
C SER A 3 21.54 8.86 -0.24
N TYR A 4 21.21 7.57 -0.14
CA TYR A 4 20.40 7.00 0.94
C TYR A 4 21.18 5.99 1.79
N SER A 5 22.51 5.94 1.65
CA SER A 5 23.36 5.05 2.44
C SER A 5 23.26 5.29 3.95
N ALA A 6 22.88 6.50 4.38
CA ALA A 6 22.66 6.82 5.79
C ALA A 6 21.53 6.00 6.43
N PHE A 7 20.58 5.52 5.63
CA PHE A 7 19.42 4.75 6.06
C PHE A 7 19.65 3.24 5.98
N LEU A 8 20.82 2.78 5.53
CA LEU A 8 21.15 1.36 5.46
C LEU A 8 21.02 0.69 6.83
N GLY A 9 20.35 -0.46 6.84
CA GLY A 9 20.08 -1.25 8.04
C GLY A 9 18.91 -0.73 8.89
N ARG A 10 18.31 0.42 8.55
CA ARG A 10 17.20 1.02 9.31
C ARG A 10 15.86 0.71 8.66
N ARG A 11 14.78 0.76 9.44
CA ARG A 11 13.40 0.65 8.92
C ARG A 11 12.98 2.03 8.45
N VAL A 12 12.60 2.12 7.18
CA VAL A 12 12.24 3.37 6.52
C VAL A 12 10.89 3.22 5.84
N GLU A 13 10.23 4.35 5.65
CA GLU A 13 9.04 4.48 4.83
C GLU A 13 9.39 5.35 3.61
N VAL A 14 9.29 4.75 2.43
CA VAL A 14 9.62 5.39 1.16
C VAL A 14 8.34 5.67 0.42
N HIS A 15 8.11 6.93 0.10
CA HIS A 15 7.04 7.34 -0.79
C HIS A 15 7.61 7.38 -2.21
N TYR A 16 7.13 6.48 -3.07
CA TYR A 16 7.59 6.37 -4.45
C TYR A 16 6.46 6.57 -5.44
N ARG A 17 6.78 7.14 -6.59
CA ARG A 17 5.85 7.35 -7.69
C ARG A 17 5.84 6.12 -8.60
N ALA A 18 4.66 5.55 -8.83
CA ALA A 18 4.41 4.50 -9.79
C ALA A 18 3.40 5.02 -10.83
N GLY A 19 3.88 5.52 -11.96
CA GLY A 19 3.01 6.22 -12.92
C GLY A 19 2.50 7.53 -12.32
N ASP A 20 1.19 7.70 -12.15
CA ASP A 20 0.58 8.93 -11.60
C ASP A 20 0.20 8.84 -10.12
N ILE A 21 0.44 7.69 -9.50
CA ILE A 21 0.14 7.46 -8.08
C ILE A 21 1.42 7.45 -7.24
N VAL A 22 1.31 7.95 -6.02
CA VAL A 22 2.37 7.86 -5.01
C VAL A 22 1.99 6.76 -4.03
N LEU A 23 2.88 5.78 -3.86
CA LEU A 23 2.68 4.63 -3.01
C LEU A 23 3.69 4.65 -1.85
N PRO A 24 3.25 4.38 -0.62
CA PRO A 24 4.16 4.14 0.50
C PRO A 24 4.69 2.70 0.45
N ALA A 25 5.99 2.54 0.61
CA ALA A 25 6.66 1.26 0.85
C ALA A 25 7.44 1.33 2.15
N THR A 26 7.07 0.47 3.11
CA THR A 26 7.80 0.33 4.37
C THR A 26 8.70 -0.89 4.29
N GLY A 27 9.90 -0.80 4.85
CA GLY A 27 10.80 -1.94 4.93
C GLY A 27 12.14 -1.56 5.51
N LYS A 28 12.97 -2.58 5.74
CA LYS A 28 14.37 -2.37 6.12
C LYS A 28 15.18 -2.06 4.87
N LEU A 29 15.90 -0.94 4.84
CA LEU A 29 16.77 -0.63 3.71
C LEU A 29 18.02 -1.51 3.79
N VAL A 30 18.13 -2.47 2.87
CA VAL A 30 19.17 -3.51 2.91
C VAL A 30 20.32 -3.23 1.96
N ALA A 31 20.08 -2.48 0.88
CA ALA A 31 21.11 -2.13 -0.06
C ALA A 31 20.79 -0.81 -0.77
N ASP A 32 21.85 -0.13 -1.20
CA ASP A 32 21.80 1.05 -2.03
C ASP A 32 22.84 0.92 -3.15
N SER A 33 22.37 0.90 -4.39
CA SER A 33 23.22 0.79 -5.59
C SER A 33 23.70 2.15 -6.12
N GLY A 34 23.21 3.26 -5.55
CA GLY A 34 23.39 4.61 -6.10
C GLY A 34 22.47 4.94 -7.28
N ARG A 35 21.66 3.99 -7.75
CA ARG A 35 20.61 4.19 -8.78
C ARG A 35 19.22 3.78 -8.29
N SER A 36 19.18 2.72 -7.50
CA SER A 36 17.99 2.18 -6.84
C SER A 36 18.33 1.79 -5.41
N ILE A 37 17.35 1.93 -4.52
CA ILE A 37 17.40 1.37 -3.16
C ILE A 37 16.68 0.03 -3.13
N PHE A 38 17.07 -0.83 -2.18
CA PHE A 38 16.43 -2.10 -1.93
C PHE A 38 15.88 -2.14 -0.51
N LEU A 39 14.58 -2.38 -0.40
CA LEU A 39 13.89 -2.57 0.87
C LEU A 39 13.55 -4.05 1.03
N GLU A 40 13.76 -4.59 2.22
CA GLU A 40 13.33 -5.92 2.62
C GLU A 40 12.29 -5.82 3.73
N GLU A 41 11.17 -6.52 3.56
CA GLU A 41 10.17 -6.70 4.61
C GLU A 41 9.88 -8.19 4.78
N ARG A 42 9.92 -8.66 6.04
CA ARG A 42 9.59 -10.03 6.39
C ARG A 42 8.25 -10.02 7.09
N PHE A 43 7.34 -10.85 6.63
CA PHE A 43 6.02 -11.00 7.21
C PHE A 43 5.77 -12.46 7.56
N SER A 44 5.33 -12.72 8.79
CA SER A 44 4.93 -14.06 9.22
C SER A 44 3.41 -14.13 9.28
N GLN A 45 2.79 -14.87 8.35
CA GLN A 45 1.36 -15.21 8.41
C GLN A 45 1.19 -16.68 8.64
N GLN A 46 0.46 -17.04 9.70
CA GLN A 46 -0.01 -18.41 9.92
C GLN A 46 1.12 -19.46 9.84
N GLY A 47 2.30 -19.15 10.36
CA GLY A 47 3.48 -20.05 10.34
C GLY A 47 4.32 -20.00 9.05
N HIS A 48 3.90 -19.26 8.03
CA HIS A 48 4.67 -19.02 6.82
C HIS A 48 5.40 -17.68 6.90
N THR A 49 6.74 -17.72 6.89
CA THR A 49 7.56 -16.52 6.75
C THR A 49 7.69 -16.19 5.26
N LYS A 50 7.10 -15.07 4.84
CA LYS A 50 7.29 -14.50 3.50
C LYS A 50 8.24 -13.32 3.58
N GLN A 51 9.09 -13.20 2.58
CA GLN A 51 10.01 -12.08 2.43
C GLN A 51 9.64 -11.35 1.15
N PHE A 52 9.39 -10.06 1.27
CA PHE A 52 9.16 -9.16 0.15
C PHE A 52 10.39 -8.27 -0.01
N ARG A 53 10.84 -8.14 -1.25
CA ARG A 53 11.96 -7.28 -1.60
C ARG A 53 11.53 -6.28 -2.67
N TRP A 54 11.59 -5.00 -2.32
CA TRP A 54 11.27 -3.90 -3.22
C TRP A 54 12.56 -3.34 -3.81
N GLU A 55 12.55 -3.06 -5.11
CA GLU A 55 13.57 -2.25 -5.78
C GLU A 55 12.91 -0.94 -6.21
N ILE A 56 13.40 0.18 -5.69
CA ILE A 56 12.85 1.51 -5.99
C ILE A 56 13.95 2.38 -6.61
N PRO A 57 13.82 2.73 -7.91
CA PRO A 57 14.73 3.66 -8.56
C PRO A 57 14.67 5.05 -7.92
N TYR A 58 15.81 5.73 -7.82
CA TYR A 58 15.91 7.07 -7.22
C TYR A 58 14.98 8.10 -7.87
N GLN A 59 14.86 8.03 -9.19
CA GLN A 59 13.97 8.87 -9.99
C GLN A 59 12.48 8.76 -9.60
N CYS A 60 12.10 7.66 -8.94
CA CYS A 60 10.74 7.45 -8.45
C CYS A 60 10.59 7.86 -6.98
N ILE A 61 11.67 8.09 -6.24
CA ILE A 61 11.60 8.43 -4.81
C ILE A 61 11.13 9.87 -4.67
N VAL A 62 10.00 10.05 -4.01
CA VAL A 62 9.46 11.37 -3.67
C VAL A 62 9.99 11.81 -2.32
N ARG A 63 9.91 10.92 -1.31
CA ARG A 63 10.36 11.16 0.07
C ARG A 63 10.77 9.86 0.74
N ILE A 64 11.69 9.98 1.70
CA ILE A 64 12.10 8.89 2.59
C ILE A 64 12.10 9.40 4.02
N ASP A 65 11.44 8.66 4.90
CA ASP A 65 11.37 8.95 6.32
C ASP A 65 11.84 7.74 7.11
N GLU A 66 12.65 7.98 8.14
CA GLU A 66 13.04 6.93 9.08
C GLU A 66 11.91 6.70 10.05
N LYS A 67 11.42 5.45 10.11
CA LYS A 67 10.38 5.08 11.05
C LYS A 67 11.01 4.31 12.21
N PRO A 68 10.87 4.78 13.47
CA PRO A 68 11.27 3.99 14.60
C PRO A 68 10.50 2.66 14.56
N ALA A 69 11.17 1.58 14.98
CA ALA A 69 10.60 0.24 15.02
C ALA A 69 9.52 0.13 16.12
N GLU A 70 8.45 0.90 15.99
CA GLU A 70 7.27 0.74 16.83
C GLU A 70 6.54 -0.52 16.37
N ALA A 71 6.27 -1.38 17.35
CA ALA A 71 5.87 -2.76 17.19
C ALA A 71 4.83 -2.98 16.10
N GLU A 72 5.08 -4.01 15.30
CA GLU A 72 4.29 -4.49 14.18
C GLU A 72 2.82 -4.66 14.59
N LYS A 73 1.99 -3.64 14.34
CA LYS A 73 0.54 -3.81 14.24
C LYS A 73 0.24 -4.17 12.79
N PRO A 74 -0.17 -5.41 12.49
CA PRO A 74 -0.62 -5.77 11.16
C PRO A 74 -1.99 -5.13 10.94
N GLY A 75 -2.03 -4.00 10.25
CA GLY A 75 -3.31 -3.39 9.88
C GLY A 75 -3.23 -1.89 9.70
N ALA A 76 -2.81 -1.45 8.52
CA ALA A 76 -3.35 -0.27 7.86
C ALA A 76 -2.75 -0.17 6.45
N ALA A 77 -3.24 -1.01 5.54
CA ALA A 77 -3.46 -0.50 4.20
C ALA A 77 -4.52 0.61 4.36
N ALA A 78 -4.08 1.86 4.52
CA ALA A 78 -4.98 3.01 4.54
C ALA A 78 -5.13 3.52 3.11
N PRO A 79 -6.30 3.34 2.46
CA PRO A 79 -6.64 4.12 1.28
C PRO A 79 -6.95 5.55 1.74
N THR A 80 -6.12 6.53 1.37
CA THR A 80 -6.45 7.94 1.61
C THR A 80 -6.54 8.68 0.29
N GLY A 81 -7.68 8.50 -0.38
CA GLY A 81 -8.22 9.46 -1.33
C GLY A 81 -9.50 10.04 -0.74
N THR A 82 -9.37 11.14 0.01
CA THR A 82 -10.48 11.92 0.53
C THR A 82 -11.24 12.59 -0.61
N SER A 83 -12.56 12.43 -0.65
CA SER A 83 -13.49 13.41 -1.23
C SER A 83 -14.59 13.65 -0.19
N LYS A 84 -14.50 14.77 0.51
CA LYS A 84 -15.42 15.20 1.57
C LYS A 84 -16.31 16.29 0.98
N GLY A 85 -17.61 16.05 0.91
CA GLY A 85 -18.59 17.01 0.38
C GLY A 85 -20.03 16.70 0.81
N THR A 86 -20.34 17.06 2.05
CA THR A 86 -21.64 17.57 2.56
C THR A 86 -22.88 16.64 2.56
N PRO A 87 -23.45 16.31 3.73
CA PRO A 87 -24.78 15.73 3.86
C PRO A 87 -25.84 16.83 4.12
N LYS A 88 -26.97 16.82 3.40
CA LYS A 88 -28.26 17.34 3.90
C LYS A 88 -29.48 16.77 3.14
N SER A 89 -30.07 15.74 3.74
CA SER A 89 -31.50 15.52 4.05
C SER A 89 -32.62 15.77 3.01
N ALA A 90 -33.37 14.71 2.71
CA ALA A 90 -34.86 14.55 2.69
C ALA A 90 -35.25 13.53 1.59
N ALA A 91 -36.17 12.57 1.71
CA ALA A 91 -37.04 12.07 2.75
C ALA A 91 -37.53 10.64 2.36
N LYS A 92 -37.96 9.86 3.36
CA LYS A 92 -38.79 8.63 3.34
C LYS A 92 -39.33 8.11 2.00
N ALA A 93 -39.23 6.80 1.76
CA ALA A 93 -40.28 5.83 2.10
C ALA A 93 -39.99 4.42 1.53
N GLY A 94 -40.09 3.40 2.39
CA GLY A 94 -40.74 2.13 2.03
C GLY A 94 -39.91 1.00 1.42
N ALA A 95 -39.98 -0.14 2.12
CA ALA A 95 -39.96 -1.51 1.63
C ALA A 95 -38.65 -2.32 1.64
N GLU A 96 -38.83 -3.53 2.15
CA GLU A 96 -37.91 -4.61 2.52
C GLU A 96 -37.13 -5.26 1.35
N PRO A 97 -36.09 -6.06 1.67
CA PRO A 97 -35.01 -6.46 0.77
C PRO A 97 -35.36 -7.69 -0.05
N GLN A 98 -35.05 -7.69 -1.35
CA GLN A 98 -35.08 -8.92 -2.15
C GLN A 98 -33.77 -9.09 -2.93
N LEU A 99 -32.96 -10.05 -2.43
CA LEU A 99 -31.96 -10.75 -3.21
C LEU A 99 -32.62 -11.34 -4.46
N VAL A 100 -32.14 -10.97 -5.65
CA VAL A 100 -32.43 -11.71 -6.88
C VAL A 100 -31.15 -12.38 -7.38
N PRO A 101 -31.09 -13.72 -7.46
CA PRO A 101 -29.94 -14.42 -8.02
C PRO A 101 -29.98 -14.35 -9.56
N VAL A 102 -28.84 -13.98 -10.15
CA VAL A 102 -28.67 -13.93 -11.62
C VAL A 102 -28.70 -15.35 -12.19
N ARG A 103 -29.79 -15.71 -12.87
CA ARG A 103 -29.89 -16.94 -13.67
C ARG A 103 -29.24 -16.69 -15.03
N ASN A 104 -27.98 -17.10 -15.18
CA ASN A 104 -27.31 -17.09 -16.47
C ASN A 104 -27.81 -18.28 -17.32
N ARG A 105 -28.61 -18.00 -18.35
CA ARG A 105 -29.07 -19.00 -19.34
C ARG A 105 -28.49 -18.58 -20.70
N PRO A 106 -27.50 -19.29 -21.28
CA PRO A 106 -27.18 -19.10 -22.69
C PRO A 106 -28.22 -19.83 -23.55
N LYS A 107 -28.80 -19.11 -24.50
CA LYS A 107 -29.68 -19.65 -25.55
C LYS A 107 -28.85 -19.79 -26.83
N GLU A 108 -28.73 -21.03 -27.29
CA GLU A 108 -28.77 -21.52 -28.67
C GLU A 108 -28.05 -20.76 -29.79
N ALA A 109 -27.16 -21.48 -30.48
CA ALA A 109 -27.02 -21.48 -31.94
C ALA A 109 -26.56 -22.88 -32.38
#